data_AF-A0AA41U3K5-F1
#
_entry.id   AF-A0AA41U3K5-F1
#
_cell.length_a   1.000
_cell.length_b   1.000
_cell.length_c   1.000
_cell.angle_alpha   90.00
_cell.angle_beta   90.00
_cell.angle_gamma   90.00
#
_symmetry.space_group_name_H-M   'P 1'
#
loop_
_entity.id
_entity.type
_entity.pdbx_description
1 polymer ?
#
loop_
_entity_poly.entity_id
_entity_poly.type
_entity_poly.pdbx_seq_one_letter_code
_entity_poly.pdbx_strand_id
1 'polypeptide(L)'
;MLTGDDFARLFAEFEREAFRLETLSAYDVEDEQEEFAAFLAGEPMPPEWSDNPWVRAMTDRGKAVARVHVLRSPWTDYLRYELSAYPGNVKAGESIGIIDLADHVVPGLPDHDFWLFDNASVYRMHYTEAGRFVGAEPLPVDRVAEYRGYRDVAQAHAEPFAVYWERHRQT
;
A
#
# COMPACT_ATOMS: atom_id res chain seq x y z
N MET A 1 13.80 -14.14 4.80
CA MET A 1 12.74 -13.32 4.19
C MET A 1 11.72 -14.25 3.59
N LEU A 2 10.44 -13.88 3.63
CA LEU A 2 9.32 -14.61 3.07
C LEU A 2 9.04 -14.12 1.65
N THR A 3 8.65 -15.05 0.77
CA THR A 3 8.28 -14.80 -0.63
C THR A 3 7.16 -15.75 -1.02
N GLY A 4 6.42 -15.45 -2.10
CA GLY A 4 5.39 -16.34 -2.63
C GLY A 4 4.37 -16.77 -1.56
N ASP A 5 4.07 -18.06 -1.51
CA ASP A 5 3.06 -18.64 -0.62
C ASP A 5 3.30 -18.34 0.88
N ASP A 6 4.55 -18.30 1.32
CA ASP A 6 4.88 -18.00 2.72
C ASP A 6 4.49 -16.57 3.10
N PHE A 7 4.66 -15.62 2.18
CA PHE A 7 4.24 -14.24 2.39
C PHE A 7 2.72 -14.10 2.22
N ALA A 8 2.14 -14.75 1.22
CA ALA A 8 0.69 -14.76 0.99
C ALA A 8 -0.09 -15.30 2.20
N ARG A 9 0.47 -16.29 2.91
CA ARG A 9 -0.13 -16.90 4.10
C ARG A 9 -0.39 -15.89 5.23
N LEU A 10 0.40 -14.82 5.34
CA LEU A 10 0.19 -13.78 6.36
C LEU A 10 -1.20 -13.12 6.22
N PHE A 11 -1.67 -12.92 5.00
CA PHE A 11 -2.97 -12.31 4.70
C PHE A 11 -4.15 -13.27 4.97
N ALA A 12 -3.90 -14.58 4.93
CA ALA A 12 -4.87 -15.57 5.36
C ALA A 12 -4.99 -15.62 6.89
N GLU A 13 -3.86 -15.49 7.59
CA GLU A 13 -3.70 -15.76 9.03
C GLU A 13 -4.00 -14.58 9.96
N PHE A 14 -3.77 -13.32 9.56
CA PHE A 14 -4.05 -12.18 10.45
C PHE A 14 -5.53 -12.13 10.86
N GLU A 15 -5.83 -11.64 12.07
CA GLU A 15 -7.16 -11.77 12.66
C GLU A 15 -7.96 -10.47 12.72
N ARG A 16 -7.29 -9.33 12.89
CA ARG A 16 -7.91 -8.04 13.22
C ARG A 16 -7.57 -6.96 12.21
N GLU A 17 -6.28 -6.71 11.99
CA GLU A 17 -5.85 -5.61 11.14
C GLU A 17 -4.54 -5.88 10.40
N ALA A 18 -4.46 -5.36 9.18
CA ALA A 18 -3.25 -5.28 8.39
C ALA A 18 -3.01 -3.81 8.02
N PHE A 19 -1.83 -3.28 8.36
CA PHE A 19 -1.41 -1.94 7.97
C PHE A 19 -0.22 -2.01 7.01
N ARG A 20 -0.28 -1.27 5.91
CA ARG A 20 0.79 -1.10 4.93
C ARG A 20 1.32 0.33 4.92
N LEU A 21 2.65 0.47 5.02
CA LEU A 21 3.35 1.67 4.58
C LEU A 21 4.02 1.40 3.23
N GLU A 22 3.82 2.31 2.28
CA GLU A 22 4.45 2.33 0.96
C GLU A 22 5.25 3.62 0.78
N THR A 23 6.43 3.50 0.17
CA THR A 23 7.41 4.60 0.04
C THR A 23 8.03 4.69 -1.36
N LEU A 24 7.78 3.71 -2.24
CA LEU A 24 8.37 3.68 -3.58
C LEU A 24 7.48 4.40 -4.59
N SER A 25 8.11 5.05 -5.57
CA SER A 25 7.40 5.68 -6.69
C SER A 25 7.09 4.72 -7.85
N ALA A 26 7.52 3.46 -7.75
CA ALA A 26 7.25 2.40 -8.70
C ALA A 26 7.56 1.03 -8.08
N TYR A 27 6.68 0.05 -8.30
CA TYR A 27 6.95 -1.35 -8.02
C TYR A 27 7.00 -2.14 -9.33
N ASP A 28 8.01 -2.99 -9.49
CA ASP A 28 8.13 -3.90 -10.64
C ASP A 28 7.45 -5.22 -10.26
N VAL A 29 6.14 -5.27 -10.51
CA VAL A 29 5.29 -6.44 -10.28
C VAL A 29 5.03 -7.12 -11.62
N GLU A 30 5.57 -8.32 -11.77
CA GLU A 30 5.52 -9.09 -13.03
C GLU A 30 4.08 -9.32 -13.51
N ASP A 31 3.17 -9.61 -12.57
CA ASP A 31 1.76 -9.87 -12.86
C ASP A 31 0.96 -8.61 -13.24
N GLU A 32 1.49 -7.41 -12.97
CA GLU A 32 0.85 -6.13 -13.32
C GLU A 32 1.28 -5.60 -14.69
N GLN A 33 2.28 -6.18 -15.34
CA GLN A 33 2.91 -5.60 -16.55
C GLN A 33 1.92 -5.42 -17.72
N GLU A 34 1.06 -6.41 -17.98
CA GLU A 34 0.05 -6.31 -19.04
C GLU A 34 -1.02 -5.26 -18.71
N GLU A 35 -1.46 -5.23 -17.45
CA GLU A 35 -2.45 -4.28 -16.96
C GLU A 35 -1.92 -2.84 -16.96
N PHE A 36 -0.67 -2.66 -16.54
CA PHE A 36 0.04 -1.40 -16.58
C PHE A 36 0.18 -0.88 -18.01
N ALA A 37 0.53 -1.75 -18.97
CA ALA A 37 0.58 -1.39 -20.38
C ALA A 37 -0.80 -0.95 -20.92
N ALA A 38 -1.87 -1.68 -20.56
CA ALA A 38 -3.24 -1.33 -20.92
C ALA A 38 -3.65 0.03 -20.34
N PHE A 39 -3.26 0.33 -19.09
CA PHE A 39 -3.52 1.62 -18.45
C PHE A 39 -2.85 2.78 -19.21
N LEU A 40 -1.59 2.61 -19.61
CA LEU A 40 -0.86 3.61 -20.40
C LEU A 40 -1.46 3.81 -21.79
N ALA A 41 -2.06 2.77 -22.37
CA ALA A 41 -2.80 2.84 -23.62
C ALA A 41 -4.20 3.48 -23.47
N GLY A 42 -4.66 3.75 -22.24
CA GLY A 42 -5.99 4.29 -21.96
C GLY A 42 -7.11 3.26 -22.15
N GLU A 43 -6.78 1.96 -22.07
CA GLU A 43 -7.75 0.88 -22.19
C GLU A 43 -8.57 0.74 -20.90
N PRO A 44 -9.79 0.17 -20.98
CA PRO A 44 -10.59 -0.11 -19.79
C PRO A 44 -9.88 -1.10 -18.86
N MET A 45 -9.84 -0.78 -17.57
CA MET A 45 -9.31 -1.70 -16.56
C MET A 45 -10.29 -2.83 -16.24
N PRO A 46 -9.80 -3.99 -15.76
CA PRO A 46 -10.66 -5.12 -15.41
C PRO A 46 -11.73 -4.76 -14.37
N PRO A 47 -12.90 -5.44 -14.36
CA PRO A 47 -13.98 -5.16 -13.41
C PRO A 47 -13.55 -5.20 -11.94
N GLU A 48 -12.55 -6.01 -11.60
CA GLU A 48 -11.96 -6.19 -10.27
C GLU A 48 -11.40 -4.87 -9.70
N TRP A 49 -11.00 -3.94 -10.56
CA TRP A 49 -10.59 -2.59 -10.15
C TRP A 49 -11.71 -1.75 -9.59
N SER A 50 -12.95 -2.07 -9.92
CA SER A 50 -14.11 -1.32 -9.40
C SER A 50 -14.50 -1.76 -7.99
N ASP A 51 -14.05 -2.93 -7.54
CA ASP A 51 -14.34 -3.52 -6.24
C ASP A 51 -13.34 -4.66 -5.97
N ASN A 52 -12.21 -4.33 -5.34
CA ASN A 52 -11.07 -5.24 -5.25
C ASN A 52 -11.46 -6.53 -4.47
N PRO A 53 -11.49 -7.70 -5.14
CA PRO A 53 -11.97 -8.93 -4.51
C PRO A 53 -11.05 -9.43 -3.40
N TRP A 54 -9.74 -9.15 -3.48
CA TRP A 54 -8.77 -9.55 -2.47
C TRP A 54 -8.96 -8.75 -1.18
N VAL A 55 -9.11 -7.43 -1.29
CA VAL A 55 -9.45 -6.56 -0.15
C VAL A 55 -10.79 -6.97 0.45
N ARG A 56 -11.82 -7.13 -0.41
CA ARG A 56 -13.18 -7.51 0.00
C ARG A 56 -13.20 -8.82 0.77
N ALA A 57 -12.45 -9.83 0.33
CA ALA A 57 -12.38 -11.11 1.01
C ALA A 57 -11.89 -11.00 2.46
N MET A 58 -11.07 -10.00 2.78
CA MET A 58 -10.62 -9.73 4.15
C MET A 58 -11.64 -8.90 4.94
N THR A 59 -12.17 -7.83 4.33
CA THR A 59 -13.08 -6.89 5.01
C THR A 59 -14.47 -7.47 5.25
N ASP A 60 -14.98 -8.33 4.37
CA ASP A 60 -16.23 -9.08 4.56
C ASP A 60 -16.16 -10.03 5.77
N ARG A 61 -14.95 -10.41 6.20
CA ARG A 61 -14.69 -11.19 7.42
C ARG A 61 -14.52 -10.31 8.67
N GLY A 62 -14.75 -8.99 8.55
CA GLY A 62 -14.61 -8.02 9.63
C GLY A 62 -13.17 -7.61 9.93
N LYS A 63 -12.19 -7.97 9.07
CA LYS A 63 -10.80 -7.54 9.23
C LYS A 63 -10.60 -6.12 8.69
N ALA A 64 -9.78 -5.32 9.37
CA ALA A 64 -9.39 -4.00 8.89
C ALA A 64 -8.16 -4.09 7.98
N VAL A 65 -8.18 -3.37 6.87
CA VAL A 65 -7.01 -3.20 5.98
C VAL A 65 -6.80 -1.70 5.82
N ALA A 66 -5.59 -1.23 6.09
CA ALA A 66 -5.24 0.17 5.99
C ALA A 66 -3.88 0.37 5.32
N ARG A 67 -3.76 1.46 4.57
CA ARG A 67 -2.55 1.83 3.83
C ARG A 67 -2.26 3.31 4.01
N VAL A 68 -1.00 3.63 4.20
CA VAL A 68 -0.48 4.97 3.93
C VAL A 68 0.60 4.88 2.86
N HIS A 69 0.40 5.58 1.75
CA HIS A 69 1.40 5.73 0.70
C HIS A 69 2.10 7.08 0.86
N VAL A 70 3.39 7.04 1.18
CA VAL A 70 4.29 8.18 1.19
C VAL A 70 4.90 8.32 -0.20
N LEU A 71 4.48 9.34 -0.94
CA LEU A 71 4.90 9.58 -2.32
C LEU A 71 5.36 11.03 -2.51
N ARG A 72 5.76 11.38 -3.74
CA ARG A 72 6.09 12.75 -4.12
C ARG A 72 5.48 13.06 -5.49
N SER A 73 4.70 14.13 -5.58
CA SER A 73 4.23 14.66 -6.87
C SER A 73 5.33 15.50 -7.59
N PRO A 74 5.28 15.63 -8.94
CA PRO A 74 4.32 15.01 -9.86
C PRO A 74 4.47 13.49 -9.93
N TRP A 75 3.35 12.78 -10.13
CA TRP A 75 3.32 11.32 -10.12
C TRP A 75 4.07 10.73 -11.31
N THR A 76 4.79 9.64 -11.06
CA THR A 76 5.26 8.75 -12.12
C THR A 76 4.07 8.08 -12.80
N ASP A 77 4.29 7.51 -13.98
CA ASP A 77 3.26 6.73 -14.66
C ASP A 77 2.78 5.54 -13.81
N TYR A 78 3.66 4.90 -13.04
CA TYR A 78 3.28 3.85 -12.10
C TYR A 78 2.39 4.39 -10.98
N LEU A 79 2.74 5.52 -10.35
CA LEU A 79 1.88 6.12 -9.32
C LEU A 79 0.51 6.52 -9.88
N ARG A 80 0.44 7.00 -11.13
CA ARG A 80 -0.85 7.27 -11.80
C ARG A 80 -1.68 6.00 -11.94
N TYR A 81 -1.05 4.90 -12.34
CA TYR A 81 -1.67 3.58 -12.45
C TYR A 81 -2.17 3.11 -11.08
N GLU A 82 -1.29 3.06 -10.08
CA GLU A 82 -1.61 2.54 -8.75
C GLU A 82 -2.71 3.36 -8.05
N LEU A 83 -2.59 4.70 -8.06
CA LEU A 83 -3.59 5.58 -7.46
C LEU A 83 -4.95 5.44 -8.14
N SER A 84 -4.99 5.08 -9.42
CA SER A 84 -6.25 4.88 -10.14
C SER A 84 -6.98 3.57 -9.77
N ALA A 85 -6.30 2.62 -9.13
CA ALA A 85 -6.90 1.39 -8.57
C ALA A 85 -7.50 1.60 -7.17
N TYR A 86 -6.99 2.58 -6.41
CA TYR A 86 -7.40 2.84 -5.02
C TYR A 86 -8.90 3.09 -4.79
N PRO A 87 -9.68 3.69 -5.72
CA PRO A 87 -11.14 3.78 -5.57
C PRO A 87 -11.81 2.41 -5.37
N GLY A 88 -11.35 1.38 -6.07
CA GLY A 88 -11.85 0.01 -5.93
C GLY A 88 -11.51 -0.62 -4.59
N ASN A 89 -10.29 -0.37 -4.10
CA ASN A 89 -9.86 -0.83 -2.80
C ASN A 89 -10.65 -0.16 -1.67
N VAL A 90 -10.87 1.16 -1.75
CA VAL A 90 -11.68 1.91 -0.77
C VAL A 90 -13.11 1.39 -0.77
N LYS A 91 -13.71 1.12 -1.94
CA LYS A 91 -15.04 0.51 -2.04
C LYS A 91 -15.07 -0.91 -1.44
N ALA A 92 -14.00 -1.67 -1.60
CA ALA A 92 -13.82 -2.98 -0.98
C ALA A 92 -13.56 -2.91 0.54
N GLY A 93 -13.33 -1.71 1.10
CA GLY A 93 -13.21 -1.46 2.53
C GLY A 93 -11.80 -1.16 3.05
N GLU A 94 -10.80 -0.99 2.17
CA GLU A 94 -9.47 -0.52 2.57
C GLU A 94 -9.52 0.97 2.98
N SER A 95 -8.89 1.31 4.10
CA SER A 95 -8.65 2.71 4.48
C SER A 95 -7.32 3.18 3.90
N ILE A 96 -7.35 4.14 2.97
CA ILE A 96 -6.15 4.64 2.29
C ILE A 96 -5.91 6.11 2.62
N GLY A 97 -4.69 6.43 3.03
CA GLY A 97 -4.19 7.79 3.19
C GLY A 97 -2.94 8.05 2.35
N ILE A 98 -2.75 9.30 1.94
CA ILE A 98 -1.60 9.74 1.15
C ILE A 98 -0.79 10.78 1.93
N ILE A 99 0.53 10.61 1.96
CA ILE A 99 1.46 11.65 2.37
C ILE A 99 2.23 12.06 1.11
N ASP A 100 1.96 13.27 0.61
CA ASP A 100 2.72 13.83 -0.50
C ASP A 100 3.85 14.71 0.02
N LEU A 101 5.08 14.23 -0.16
CA LEU A 101 6.31 14.90 0.27
C LEU A 101 6.62 16.17 -0.54
N ALA A 102 5.91 16.43 -1.64
CA ALA A 102 5.92 17.73 -2.32
C ALA A 102 5.16 18.80 -1.53
N ASP A 103 4.09 18.41 -0.82
CA ASP A 103 3.24 19.32 -0.04
C ASP A 103 3.82 19.57 1.36
N HIS A 104 4.25 18.52 2.06
CA HIS A 104 4.86 18.65 3.39
C HIS A 104 5.76 17.46 3.77
N VAL A 105 6.73 17.69 4.64
CA VAL A 105 7.64 16.65 5.16
C VAL A 105 7.14 16.15 6.50
N VAL A 106 7.07 14.82 6.66
CA VAL A 106 6.71 14.16 7.93
C VAL A 106 7.97 13.51 8.52
N PRO A 107 8.57 14.08 9.57
CA PRO A 107 9.75 13.48 10.19
C PRO A 107 9.39 12.21 10.97
N GLY A 108 10.34 11.29 11.07
CA GLY A 108 10.20 10.08 11.90
C GLY A 108 9.48 8.92 11.22
N LEU A 109 9.21 9.00 9.92
CA LEU A 109 8.82 7.83 9.12
C LEU A 109 10.06 7.08 8.60
N PRO A 110 9.98 5.75 8.45
CA PRO A 110 11.05 4.99 7.81
C PRO A 110 11.10 5.29 6.31
N ASP A 111 12.27 5.05 5.70
CA ASP A 111 12.51 5.14 4.26
C ASP A 111 12.27 3.81 3.53
N HIS A 112 11.53 2.90 4.17
CA HIS A 112 11.21 1.59 3.63
C HIS A 112 9.74 1.22 3.88
N ASP A 113 9.26 0.35 3.02
CA ASP A 113 7.96 -0.28 3.12
C ASP A 113 7.90 -1.31 4.26
N PHE A 114 6.73 -1.45 4.86
CA PHE A 114 6.46 -2.55 5.77
C PHE A 114 4.98 -2.90 5.85
N TRP A 115 4.73 -4.16 6.23
CA TRP A 115 3.43 -4.58 6.75
C TRP A 115 3.48 -4.75 8.26
N LEU A 116 2.43 -4.32 8.95
CA LEU A 116 2.16 -4.58 10.36
C LEU A 116 0.83 -5.32 10.47
N PHE A 117 0.88 -6.55 11.00
CA PHE A 117 -0.31 -7.36 11.23
C PHE A 117 -0.63 -7.42 12.73
N ASP A 118 -1.91 -7.20 13.05
CA ASP A 118 -2.53 -7.37 14.36
C ASP A 118 -1.86 -6.61 15.52
N ASN A 119 -1.14 -5.53 15.24
CA ASN A 119 -0.26 -4.86 16.21
C ASN A 119 0.80 -5.77 16.85
N ALA A 120 1.15 -6.89 16.20
CA ALA A 120 1.90 -7.98 16.82
C ALA A 120 3.08 -8.49 15.99
N SER A 121 3.03 -8.34 14.66
CA SER A 121 4.12 -8.78 13.78
C SER A 121 4.39 -7.77 12.68
N VAL A 122 5.67 -7.55 12.39
CA VAL A 122 6.14 -6.58 11.40
C VAL A 122 6.96 -7.31 10.36
N TYR A 123 6.74 -6.95 9.11
CA TYR A 123 7.50 -7.44 7.97
C TYR A 123 8.04 -6.25 7.19
N ARG A 124 9.37 -6.05 7.22
CA ARG A 124 10.03 -5.07 6.37
C ARG A 124 10.07 -5.59 4.94
N MET A 125 9.67 -4.78 3.99
CA MET A 125 9.70 -5.18 2.59
C MET A 125 11.04 -4.79 1.96
N HIS A 126 11.61 -5.71 1.19
CA HIS A 126 12.84 -5.50 0.46
C HIS A 126 12.57 -5.54 -1.04
N TYR A 127 13.12 -4.58 -1.76
CA TYR A 127 12.99 -4.42 -3.20
C TYR A 127 14.36 -4.25 -3.86
N THR A 128 14.46 -4.60 -5.13
CA THR A 128 15.58 -4.18 -5.97
C THR A 128 15.50 -2.68 -6.25
N GLU A 129 16.56 -2.09 -6.81
CA GLU A 129 16.54 -0.70 -7.27
C GLU A 129 15.45 -0.44 -8.33
N ALA A 130 15.10 -1.47 -9.12
CA ALA A 130 14.02 -1.40 -10.09
C ALA A 130 12.61 -1.56 -9.47
N GLY A 131 12.51 -1.75 -8.14
CA GLY A 131 11.22 -1.94 -7.46
C GLY A 131 10.71 -3.38 -7.45
N ARG A 132 11.51 -4.37 -7.87
CA ARG A 132 11.09 -5.78 -7.86
C ARG A 132 11.13 -6.32 -6.44
N PHE A 133 10.05 -6.97 -6.01
CA PHE A 133 9.99 -7.57 -4.66
C PHE A 133 11.04 -8.67 -4.49
N VAL A 134 11.89 -8.52 -3.47
CA VAL A 134 12.94 -9.48 -3.09
C VAL A 134 12.46 -10.39 -1.96
N GLY A 135 11.71 -9.83 -1.01
CA GLY A 135 11.17 -10.59 0.10
C GLY A 135 10.76 -9.74 1.30
N ALA A 136 9.95 -10.34 2.17
CA ALA A 136 9.46 -9.74 3.41
C ALA A 136 10.29 -10.27 4.60
N GLU A 137 11.02 -9.40 5.28
CA GLU A 137 11.81 -9.75 6.45
C GLU A 137 10.95 -9.68 7.72
N PRO A 138 10.68 -10.79 8.42
CA PRO A 138 10.06 -10.73 9.74
C PRO A 138 11.03 -10.06 10.71
N LEU A 139 10.56 -8.99 11.38
CA LEU A 139 11.35 -8.30 12.37
C LEU A 139 11.14 -8.88 13.78
N PRO A 140 12.14 -8.78 14.67
CA PRO A 140 12.00 -9.18 16.07
C PRO A 140 10.86 -8.45 16.79
N VAL A 141 10.23 -9.13 17.76
CA VAL A 141 9.01 -8.64 18.45
C VAL A 141 9.21 -7.32 19.20
N ASP A 142 10.43 -7.03 19.66
CA ASP A 142 10.78 -5.78 20.33
C ASP A 142 10.74 -4.56 19.39
N ARG A 143 10.79 -4.77 18.08
CA ARG A 143 10.60 -3.72 17.06
C ARG A 143 9.13 -3.33 16.87
N VAL A 144 8.17 -4.13 17.31
CA VAL A 144 6.74 -3.90 17.04
C VAL A 144 6.27 -2.55 17.58
N ALA A 145 6.73 -2.14 18.77
CA ALA A 145 6.35 -0.86 19.36
C ALA A 145 6.80 0.34 18.50
N GLU A 146 7.99 0.27 17.91
CA GLU A 146 8.53 1.29 17.01
C GLU A 146 7.68 1.40 15.74
N TYR A 147 7.33 0.28 15.11
CA TYR A 147 6.55 0.26 13.87
C TYR A 147 5.08 0.62 14.07
N ARG A 148 4.52 0.35 15.26
CA ARG A 148 3.24 0.95 15.66
C ARG A 148 3.33 2.46 15.73
N GLY A 149 4.43 3.00 16.26
CA GLY A 149 4.72 4.44 16.22
C GLY A 149 4.77 4.99 14.80
N TYR A 150 5.46 4.31 13.87
CA TYR A 150 5.47 4.71 12.45
C TYR A 150 4.08 4.71 11.82
N ARG A 151 3.27 3.68 12.06
CA ARG A 151 1.87 3.66 11.62
C ARG A 151 1.10 4.87 12.16
N ASP A 152 1.19 5.12 13.47
CA ASP A 152 0.41 6.17 14.12
C ASP A 152 0.79 7.56 13.58
N VAL A 153 2.09 7.80 13.35
CA VAL A 153 2.58 9.03 12.67
C VAL A 153 2.05 9.09 11.24
N ALA A 154 2.19 8.01 10.46
CA ALA A 154 1.74 7.97 9.08
C ALA A 154 0.24 8.28 8.97
N GLN A 155 -0.60 7.65 9.80
CA GLN A 155 -2.04 7.87 9.79
C GLN A 155 -2.45 9.26 10.28
N ALA A 156 -1.74 9.84 11.25
CA ALA A 156 -2.03 11.18 11.74
C ALA A 156 -1.72 12.29 10.72
N HIS A 157 -0.78 12.04 9.80
CA HIS A 157 -0.35 13.01 8.80
C HIS A 157 -0.91 12.76 7.39
N ALA A 158 -1.42 11.55 7.13
CA ALA A 158 -1.97 11.22 5.82
C ALA A 158 -3.28 11.95 5.53
N GLU A 159 -3.37 12.52 4.33
CA GLU A 159 -4.64 13.01 3.78
C GLU A 159 -5.47 11.81 3.30
N PRO A 160 -6.76 11.70 3.65
CA PRO A 160 -7.60 10.62 3.14
C PRO A 160 -7.59 10.59 1.61
N PHE A 161 -7.44 9.40 1.02
CA PHE A 161 -7.25 9.25 -0.42
C PHE A 161 -8.32 9.96 -1.26
N ALA A 162 -9.59 9.89 -0.85
CA ALA A 162 -10.68 10.56 -1.58
C ALA A 162 -10.49 12.09 -1.69
N VAL A 163 -9.92 12.72 -0.65
CA VAL A 163 -9.64 14.16 -0.63
C VAL A 163 -8.42 14.47 -1.52
N TYR A 164 -7.34 13.69 -1.35
CA TYR A 164 -6.13 13.83 -2.17
C TYR A 164 -6.42 13.63 -3.66
N TRP A 165 -7.23 12.62 -4.00
CA TRP A 165 -7.59 12.25 -5.36
C TRP A 165 -8.39 13.33 -6.07
N GLU A 166 -9.38 13.93 -5.41
CA GLU A 166 -10.18 15.02 -5.99
C GLU A 166 -9.31 16.25 -6.32
N ARG A 167 -8.32 16.57 -5.46
CA ARG A 167 -7.41 17.70 -5.69
C ARG A 167 -6.52 17.50 -6.92
N HIS A 168 -6.10 16.26 -7.20
CA HIS A 168 -5.06 15.99 -8.19
C HIS A 168 -5.57 15.40 -9.51
N ARG A 169 -6.76 14.79 -9.54
CA ARG A 169 -7.37 14.25 -10.76
C ARG A 169 -7.71 15.32 -11.81
N GLN A 170 -7.78 16.59 -11.41
CA GLN A 170 -8.14 17.72 -12.28
C GLN A 170 -6.95 18.39 -12.98
N THR A 171 -5.74 17.85 -12.85
CA THR A 171 -4.49 18.38 -13.45
C THR A 171 -4.01 17.48 -14.58
#